data_AF-A0A6J1LBB4-F1
#
_entry.id   AF-A0A6J1LBB4-F1
#
_cell.length_a   1.000
_cell.length_b   1.000
_cell.length_c   1.000
_cell.angle_alpha   90.00
_cell.angle_beta   90.00
_cell.angle_gamma   90.00
#
_symmetry.space_group_name_H-M   'P 1'
#
loop_
_entity.id
_entity.type
_entity.pdbx_description
1 polymer ?
#
loop_
_entity_poly.entity_id
_entity_poly.type
_entity_poly.pdbx_seq_one_letter_code
_entity_poly.pdbx_strand_id
1 'polypeptide(L)'
;MKVNIFVQVFIVCSLYELVVSQSAAEMAAYAAKQQECIKELKVPAAEATQIAAHKEVANPSDAYKCFHECLYKKLGLMLADGKANNENIVKFSKARFKVPVDNIKAKLTECGTTAKKGANSCETVNNLEVCMSKALAA
;
A
#
# COMPACT_ATOMS: atom_id res chain seq x y z
N MET A 1 -35.35 25.03 23.37
CA MET A 1 -34.54 23.81 23.60
C MET A 1 -33.07 24.18 23.40
N LYS A 2 -32.27 24.24 24.48
CA LYS A 2 -30.83 24.55 24.44
C LYS A 2 -30.06 23.32 24.94
N VAL A 3 -30.22 22.20 24.24
CA VAL A 3 -29.39 21.00 24.40
C VAL A 3 -28.92 20.69 22.99
N ASN A 4 -27.79 21.27 22.54
CA ASN A 4 -27.25 20.81 21.24
C ASN A 4 -25.83 21.25 20.86
N ILE A 5 -25.14 22.10 21.62
CA ILE A 5 -23.75 22.45 21.27
C ILE A 5 -22.75 21.63 22.10
N PHE A 6 -22.91 21.59 23.42
CA PHE A 6 -21.94 20.91 24.30
C PHE A 6 -21.91 19.38 24.12
N VAL A 7 -23.06 18.74 23.86
CA VAL A 7 -23.14 17.29 23.64
C VAL A 7 -22.53 16.90 22.29
N GLN A 8 -22.71 17.72 21.24
CA GLN A 8 -22.10 17.47 19.94
C GLN A 8 -20.57 17.61 19.99
N VAL A 9 -20.04 18.60 20.71
CA VAL A 9 -18.58 18.78 20.84
C VAL A 9 -17.92 17.59 21.53
N PHE A 10 -18.52 17.05 22.59
CA PHE A 10 -17.98 15.88 23.30
C PHE A 10 -17.99 14.59 22.46
N ILE A 11 -19.05 14.36 21.68
CA ILE A 11 -19.14 13.20 20.77
C ILE A 11 -18.12 13.31 19.64
N VAL A 12 -17.88 14.50 19.12
CA VAL A 12 -16.86 14.70 18.08
C VAL A 12 -15.47 14.42 18.65
N CYS A 13 -15.08 14.98 19.80
CA CYS A 13 -13.75 14.74 20.39
C CYS A 13 -13.44 13.25 20.66
N SER A 14 -14.42 12.49 21.16
CA SER A 14 -14.24 11.05 21.44
C SER A 14 -14.07 10.19 20.17
N LEU A 15 -14.69 10.60 19.05
CA LEU A 15 -14.50 9.91 17.77
C LEU A 15 -13.13 10.22 17.14
N TYR A 16 -12.57 11.41 17.37
CA TYR A 16 -11.22 11.75 16.88
C TYR A 16 -10.14 10.85 17.49
N GLU A 17 -10.19 10.56 18.80
CA GLU A 17 -9.22 9.69 19.48
C GLU A 17 -9.24 8.26 18.93
N LEU A 18 -10.44 7.72 18.67
CA LEU A 18 -10.64 6.39 18.06
C LEU A 18 -10.09 6.31 16.63
N VAL A 19 -10.35 7.33 15.80
CA VAL A 19 -9.87 7.38 14.41
C VAL A 19 -8.34 7.43 14.37
N VAL A 20 -7.70 8.21 15.25
CA VAL A 20 -6.23 8.28 15.32
C VAL A 20 -5.64 6.93 15.76
N SER A 21 -6.22 6.29 16.78
CA SER A 21 -5.77 4.97 17.24
C SER A 21 -5.87 3.89 16.14
N GLN A 22 -6.94 3.90 15.35
CA GLN A 22 -7.10 2.95 14.24
C GLN A 22 -6.03 3.17 13.16
N SER A 23 -5.75 4.42 12.80
CA SER A 23 -4.71 4.75 11.81
C SER A 23 -3.30 4.31 12.24
N ALA A 24 -2.98 4.42 13.54
CA ALA A 24 -1.69 3.98 14.07
C ALA A 24 -1.54 2.44 14.04
N ALA A 25 -2.59 1.71 14.39
CA ALA A 25 -2.60 0.24 14.35
C ALA A 25 -2.49 -0.29 12.92
N GLU A 26 -3.17 0.33 11.96
CA GLU A 26 -3.10 -0.02 10.53
C GLU A 26 -1.68 0.22 9.97
N MET A 27 -1.02 1.32 10.35
CA MET A 27 0.36 1.62 9.97
C MET A 27 1.35 0.62 10.57
N ALA A 28 1.17 0.23 11.83
CA ALA A 28 2.01 -0.77 12.49
C ALA A 28 1.84 -2.16 11.86
N ALA A 29 0.60 -2.55 11.55
CA ALA A 29 0.31 -3.82 10.86
C ALA A 29 0.96 -3.86 9.47
N TYR A 30 0.90 -2.76 8.71
CA TYR A 30 1.57 -2.65 7.42
C TYR A 30 3.09 -2.79 7.56
N ALA A 31 3.71 -2.05 8.48
CA ALA A 31 5.14 -2.13 8.73
C ALA A 31 5.59 -3.54 9.14
N ALA A 32 4.79 -4.25 9.95
CA ALA A 32 5.04 -5.65 10.29
C ALA A 32 5.06 -6.55 9.05
N LYS A 33 4.11 -6.37 8.10
CA LYS A 33 4.10 -7.12 6.84
C LYS A 33 5.29 -6.79 5.94
N GLN A 34 5.74 -5.54 5.91
CA GLN A 34 7.00 -5.20 5.22
C GLN A 34 8.18 -5.96 5.83
N GLN A 35 8.30 -5.98 7.16
CA GLN A 35 9.39 -6.68 7.85
C GLN A 35 9.35 -8.20 7.66
N GLU A 36 8.16 -8.80 7.63
CA GLU A 36 7.99 -10.22 7.28
C GLU A 36 8.56 -10.50 5.88
N CYS A 37 8.20 -9.70 4.88
CA CYS A 37 8.68 -9.89 3.50
C CYS A 37 10.17 -9.61 3.33
N ILE A 38 10.72 -8.59 3.99
CA ILE A 38 12.16 -8.29 4.00
C ILE A 38 12.94 -9.51 4.51
N LYS A 39 12.48 -10.13 5.60
CA LYS A 39 13.11 -11.32 6.19
C LYS A 39 12.96 -12.55 5.31
N GLU A 40 11.75 -12.81 4.82
CA GLU A 40 11.41 -13.98 4.00
C GLU A 40 12.24 -14.02 2.71
N LEU A 41 12.35 -12.87 2.03
CA LEU A 41 13.06 -12.74 0.75
C LEU A 41 14.56 -12.43 0.92
N LYS A 42 15.02 -12.24 2.16
CA LYS A 42 16.39 -11.83 2.48
C LYS A 42 16.81 -10.56 1.73
N VAL A 43 15.93 -9.56 1.74
CA VAL A 43 16.18 -8.27 1.08
C VAL A 43 17.43 -7.61 1.70
N PRO A 44 18.41 -7.16 0.89
CA PRO A 44 19.60 -6.45 1.37
C PRO A 44 19.27 -5.28 2.30
N ALA A 45 20.10 -5.07 3.33
CA ALA A 45 19.87 -4.05 4.36
C ALA A 45 19.72 -2.62 3.79
N ALA A 46 20.47 -2.29 2.73
CA ALA A 46 20.37 -1.00 2.05
C ALA A 46 18.98 -0.76 1.46
N GLU A 47 18.43 -1.78 0.79
CA GLU A 47 17.09 -1.73 0.19
C GLU A 47 16.00 -1.81 1.28
N ALA A 48 16.19 -2.62 2.32
CA ALA A 48 15.28 -2.69 3.47
C ALA A 48 15.11 -1.33 4.17
N THR A 49 16.20 -0.56 4.26
CA THR A 49 16.17 0.81 4.80
C THR A 49 15.35 1.74 3.91
N GLN A 50 15.48 1.62 2.58
CA GLN A 50 14.70 2.41 1.62
C GLN A 50 13.20 2.03 1.64
N ILE A 51 12.88 0.74 1.74
CA ILE A 51 11.51 0.23 1.92
C ILE A 51 10.85 0.83 3.16
N ALA A 52 11.54 0.79 4.31
CA ALA A 52 11.03 1.34 5.57
C ALA A 52 10.84 2.87 5.50
N ALA A 53 11.67 3.54 4.70
CA ALA A 53 11.56 4.98 4.46
C ALA A 53 10.57 5.35 3.33
N HIS A 54 9.89 4.38 2.72
CA HIS A 54 9.03 4.56 1.55
C HIS A 54 9.74 5.27 0.37
N LYS A 55 11.02 4.97 0.16
CA LYS A 55 11.83 5.53 -0.93
C LYS A 55 11.96 4.52 -2.07
N GLU A 56 12.08 5.04 -3.30
CA GLU A 56 12.40 4.24 -4.47
C GLU A 56 13.79 3.60 -4.32
N VAL A 57 13.91 2.35 -4.75
CA VAL A 57 15.17 1.60 -4.80
C VAL A 57 15.70 1.59 -6.23
N ALA A 58 16.77 2.33 -6.46
CA ALA A 58 17.44 2.35 -7.76
C ALA A 58 18.20 1.04 -7.99
N ASN A 59 18.03 0.44 -9.17
CA ASN A 59 18.64 -0.84 -9.56
C ASN A 59 18.35 -1.98 -8.56
N PRO A 60 17.08 -2.33 -8.36
CA PRO A 60 16.67 -3.26 -7.32
C PRO A 60 17.22 -4.67 -7.54
N SER A 61 17.61 -5.31 -6.44
CA SER A 61 17.91 -6.74 -6.40
C SER A 61 16.69 -7.58 -6.78
N ASP A 62 16.90 -8.84 -7.16
CA ASP A 62 15.79 -9.75 -7.45
C ASP A 62 14.92 -10.01 -6.22
N ALA A 63 15.51 -9.98 -5.02
CA ALA A 63 14.76 -10.05 -3.76
C ALA A 63 13.83 -8.84 -3.59
N TYR A 64 14.29 -7.63 -3.90
CA TYR A 64 13.44 -6.44 -3.90
C TYR A 64 12.32 -6.54 -4.94
N LYS A 65 12.59 -7.01 -6.15
CA LYS A 65 11.53 -7.16 -7.17
C LYS A 65 10.41 -8.08 -6.68
N CYS A 66 10.72 -9.08 -5.86
CA CYS A 66 9.71 -9.94 -5.23
C CYS A 66 9.04 -9.33 -3.98
N PHE A 67 9.57 -8.25 -3.42
CA PHE A 67 9.07 -7.64 -2.19
C PHE A 67 7.60 -7.20 -2.31
N HIS A 68 7.26 -6.48 -3.38
CA HIS A 68 5.89 -6.01 -3.59
C HIS A 68 4.91 -7.16 -3.79
N GLU A 69 5.29 -8.22 -4.50
CA GLU A 69 4.45 -9.42 -4.62
C GLU A 69 4.20 -10.07 -3.26
N CYS A 70 5.25 -10.27 -2.46
CA CYS A 70 5.11 -10.81 -1.10
C CYS A 70 4.17 -9.94 -0.25
N LEU A 71 4.40 -8.63 -0.26
CA LEU A 71 3.63 -7.68 0.54
C LEU A 71 2.15 -7.68 0.13
N TYR A 72 1.87 -7.66 -1.18
CA TYR A 72 0.51 -7.64 -1.71
C TYR A 72 -0.25 -8.93 -1.43
N LYS A 73 0.42 -10.07 -1.45
CA LYS A 73 -0.17 -11.34 -0.98
C LYS A 73 -0.51 -11.29 0.51
N LYS A 74 0.42 -10.83 1.37
CA LYS A 74 0.18 -10.75 2.83
C LYS A 74 -0.89 -9.73 3.21
N LEU A 75 -1.07 -8.68 2.40
CA LEU A 75 -2.15 -7.70 2.56
C LEU A 75 -3.47 -8.14 1.91
N GLY A 76 -3.51 -9.29 1.22
CA GLY A 76 -4.69 -9.79 0.52
C GLY A 76 -5.10 -8.93 -0.70
N LEU A 77 -4.16 -8.14 -1.24
CA LEU A 77 -4.35 -7.33 -2.44
C LEU A 77 -4.24 -8.14 -3.72
N MET A 78 -3.70 -9.36 -3.61
CA MET A 78 -3.67 -10.35 -4.67
C MET A 78 -4.47 -11.58 -4.25
N LEU A 79 -5.24 -12.13 -5.19
CA LEU A 79 -5.91 -13.40 -5.08
C LEU A 79 -4.91 -14.55 -5.22
N ALA A 80 -5.32 -15.75 -4.81
CA ALA A 80 -4.47 -16.96 -4.86
C ALA A 80 -4.04 -17.34 -6.30
N ASP A 81 -4.80 -16.91 -7.31
CA ASP A 81 -4.48 -17.10 -8.74
C ASP A 81 -3.55 -16.00 -9.31
N GLY A 82 -3.04 -15.10 -8.46
CA GLY A 82 -2.15 -14.02 -8.85
C GLY A 82 -2.85 -12.78 -9.42
N LYS A 83 -4.19 -12.76 -9.49
CA LYS A 83 -4.93 -11.58 -9.94
C LYS A 83 -5.09 -10.54 -8.83
N ALA A 84 -5.28 -9.28 -9.21
CA ALA A 84 -5.58 -8.20 -8.28
C ALA A 84 -6.94 -8.39 -7.58
N ASN A 85 -6.97 -8.23 -6.26
CA ASN A 85 -8.20 -8.12 -5.48
C ASN A 85 -8.64 -6.65 -5.42
N ASN A 86 -9.40 -6.23 -6.43
CA ASN A 86 -9.80 -4.83 -6.61
C ASN A 86 -10.51 -4.22 -5.40
N GLU A 87 -11.31 -5.00 -4.66
CA GLU A 87 -12.00 -4.53 -3.47
C GLU A 87 -11.01 -4.18 -2.35
N ASN A 88 -10.09 -5.10 -2.05
CA ASN A 88 -9.05 -4.88 -1.05
C ASN A 88 -8.08 -3.78 -1.46
N ILE A 89 -7.75 -3.66 -2.74
CA ILE A 89 -6.91 -2.57 -3.27
C ILE A 89 -7.59 -1.22 -3.04
N VAL A 90 -8.89 -1.09 -3.32
CA VAL A 90 -9.62 0.16 -3.08
C VAL A 90 -9.68 0.48 -1.58
N LYS A 91 -9.95 -0.51 -0.74
CA LYS A 91 -9.98 -0.33 0.73
C LYS A 91 -8.62 0.12 1.27
N PHE A 92 -7.56 -0.59 0.90
CA PHE A 92 -6.19 -0.26 1.26
C PHE A 92 -5.81 1.14 0.78
N SER A 93 -6.17 1.47 -0.46
CA SER A 93 -5.85 2.76 -1.05
C SER A 93 -6.52 3.92 -0.34
N LYS A 94 -7.81 3.78 0.05
CA LYS A 94 -8.53 4.78 0.85
C LYS A 94 -7.90 5.00 2.22
N ALA A 95 -7.43 3.93 2.86
CA ALA A 95 -6.83 4.01 4.18
C ALA A 95 -5.43 4.65 4.13
N ARG A 96 -4.64 4.33 3.08
CA ARG A 96 -3.22 4.67 3.03
C ARG A 96 -2.91 5.96 2.27
N PHE A 97 -3.65 6.27 1.22
CA PHE A 97 -3.37 7.38 0.33
C PHE A 97 -4.45 8.46 0.46
N LYS A 98 -4.03 9.73 0.54
CA LYS A 98 -4.91 10.89 0.45
C LYS A 98 -5.22 11.26 -1.01
N VAL A 99 -5.26 10.28 -1.90
CA VAL A 99 -5.48 10.46 -3.34
C VAL A 99 -6.88 9.95 -3.68
N PRO A 100 -7.64 10.63 -4.57
CA PRO A 100 -8.96 10.16 -4.99
C PRO A 100 -8.89 8.74 -5.53
N VAL A 101 -9.77 7.86 -5.05
CA VAL A 101 -9.82 6.44 -5.45
C VAL A 101 -9.97 6.27 -6.95
N ASP A 102 -10.73 7.15 -7.60
CA ASP A 102 -10.93 7.07 -9.05
C ASP A 102 -9.65 7.39 -9.82
N ASN A 103 -8.80 8.28 -9.30
CA ASN A 103 -7.47 8.51 -9.86
C ASN A 103 -6.61 7.23 -9.73
N ILE A 104 -6.62 6.60 -8.56
CA ILE A 104 -5.88 5.34 -8.33
C ILE A 104 -6.37 4.24 -9.27
N LYS A 105 -7.68 4.07 -9.44
CA LYS A 105 -8.26 3.08 -10.37
C LYS A 105 -7.92 3.37 -11.84
N ALA A 106 -7.96 4.64 -12.24
CA ALA A 106 -7.60 5.04 -13.59
C ALA A 106 -6.13 4.72 -13.87
N LYS A 107 -5.22 5.10 -12.96
CA LYS A 107 -3.80 4.79 -13.08
C LYS A 107 -3.50 3.30 -12.98
N LEU A 108 -4.22 2.55 -12.15
CA LEU A 108 -4.10 1.10 -12.08
C LEU A 108 -4.49 0.43 -13.41
N THR A 109 -5.57 0.90 -14.05
CA THR A 109 -5.98 0.42 -15.38
C THR A 109 -4.94 0.75 -16.44
N GLU A 110 -4.43 1.98 -16.43
CA GLU A 110 -3.39 2.47 -17.34
C GLU A 110 -2.11 1.63 -17.19
N CYS A 111 -1.58 1.51 -15.97
CA CYS A 111 -0.38 0.74 -15.69
C CYS A 111 -0.58 -0.77 -15.86
N GLY A 112 -1.77 -1.31 -15.58
CA GLY A 112 -2.08 -2.73 -15.84
C GLY A 112 -2.05 -3.10 -17.32
N THR A 113 -2.24 -2.11 -18.20
CA THR A 113 -2.19 -2.29 -19.67
C THR A 113 -0.81 -1.95 -20.25
N THR A 114 -0.12 -0.95 -19.68
CA THR A 114 1.12 -0.39 -20.23
C THR A 114 2.40 -0.92 -19.56
N ALA A 115 2.34 -1.38 -18.31
CA ALA A 115 3.50 -1.93 -17.63
C ALA A 115 3.96 -3.21 -18.34
N LYS A 116 5.27 -3.30 -18.56
CA LYS A 116 5.88 -4.46 -19.18
C LYS A 116 5.67 -5.70 -18.32
N LYS A 117 5.14 -6.78 -18.90
CA LYS A 117 5.14 -8.10 -18.25
C LYS A 117 6.58 -8.57 -18.03
N GLY A 118 6.89 -8.96 -16.80
CA GLY A 118 8.20 -9.48 -16.43
C GLY A 118 8.38 -10.95 -16.82
N ALA A 119 9.59 -11.48 -16.58
CA ALA A 119 9.88 -12.90 -16.78
C ALA A 119 9.15 -13.81 -15.78
N ASN A 120 8.75 -13.26 -14.64
CA ASN A 120 7.99 -13.95 -13.59
C ASN A 120 6.98 -13.00 -12.93
N SER A 121 6.24 -13.50 -11.94
CA SER A 121 5.25 -12.73 -11.17
C SER A 121 5.89 -11.56 -10.43
N CYS A 122 7.06 -11.75 -9.81
CA CYS A 122 7.76 -10.71 -9.06
C CYS A 122 8.09 -9.51 -9.96
N GLU A 123 8.72 -9.76 -11.10
CA GLU A 123 9.06 -8.70 -12.05
C GLU A 123 7.83 -8.01 -12.61
N THR A 124 6.75 -8.75 -12.86
CA THR A 124 5.49 -8.18 -13.34
C THR A 124 4.88 -7.23 -12.29
N VAL A 125 4.82 -7.65 -11.03
CA VAL A 125 4.31 -6.82 -9.92
C VAL A 125 5.22 -5.61 -9.68
N ASN A 126 6.54 -5.79 -9.74
CA ASN A 126 7.49 -4.69 -9.59
C ASN A 126 7.36 -3.65 -10.71
N ASN A 127 7.20 -4.08 -11.97
CA ASN A 127 7.01 -3.16 -13.09
C ASN A 127 5.70 -2.38 -12.96
N LEU A 128 4.63 -3.04 -12.50
CA LEU A 128 3.36 -2.40 -12.20
C LEU A 128 3.53 -1.34 -11.10
N GLU A 129 4.24 -1.67 -10.02
CA GLU A 129 4.50 -0.76 -8.91
C GLU A 129 5.29 0.48 -9.35
N VAL A 130 6.36 0.29 -10.11
CA VAL A 130 7.17 1.40 -10.63
C VAL A 130 6.32 2.32 -11.52
N CYS A 131 5.43 1.76 -12.34
CA CYS A 131 4.49 2.54 -13.14
C CYS A 131 3.53 3.35 -12.24
N MET A 132 2.93 2.71 -11.24
CA MET A 132 1.99 3.36 -10.31
C MET A 132 2.65 4.48 -9.50
N SER A 133 3.86 4.23 -8.97
CA SER A 133 4.62 5.22 -8.20
C SER A 133 4.90 6.47 -9.04
N LYS A 134 5.28 6.29 -10.31
CA LYS A 134 5.51 7.42 -11.23
C LYS A 134 4.21 8.13 -11.60
N ALA A 135 3.14 7.38 -11.87
CA ALA A 135 1.86 7.92 -12.27
C ALA A 135 1.13 8.67 -11.14
N LEU A 136 1.40 8.35 -9.88
CA LEU A 136 0.84 9.01 -8.69
C LEU A 136 1.73 10.14 -8.14
N ALA A 137 3.01 10.16 -8.52
CA ALA A 137 3.93 11.26 -8.21
C ALA A 137 3.82 12.44 -9.20
N ALA A 138 3.20 12.21 -10.37
CA ALA A 138 2.89 13.21 -11.39
C ALA A 138 1.59 13.95 -11.06
#